data_AF-A0A935JA50-F1
#
_entry.id   AF-A0A935JA50-F1
#
_cell.length_a   1.000
_cell.length_b   1.000
_cell.length_c   1.000
_cell.angle_alpha   90.00
_cell.angle_beta   90.00
_cell.angle_gamma   90.00
#
_symmetry.space_group_name_H-M   'P 1'
#
loop_
_entity.id
_entity.type
_entity.pdbx_description
1 polymer ?
#
loop_
_entity_poly.entity_id
_entity_poly.type
_entity_poly.pdbx_seq_one_letter_code
_entity_poly.pdbx_strand_id
1 'polypeptide(L)'
;MKRLDEITIDEFRIAKFKNDRSVVSEDELKDLEIEYYDIAGLFKTEDFSRVSHINYLSTRNNSVEFFCKLQIEFLVEFKVPYSIGFDFIKKFGYNLKWNNNPIEFLSQIENIRRKEKKFINQLEDAIKELGDYRLNSGKGGKEEVTIASFLNTLFYLRKCGLQFDNKSTSMEELAYMIKYQIEQNKKDEAKIQSIKNR
;
A
#
# COMPACT_ATOMS: atom_id res chain seq x y z
N MET A 1 21.34 -5.50 15.82
CA MET A 1 20.09 -5.77 15.09
C MET A 1 20.45 -6.75 14.00
N LYS A 2 19.99 -8.00 14.13
CA LYS A 2 20.19 -9.02 13.10
C LYS A 2 19.40 -8.70 11.83
N ARG A 3 19.93 -9.09 10.68
CA ARG A 3 19.29 -8.97 9.36
C ARG A 3 18.88 -10.33 8.79
N LEU A 4 18.04 -10.36 7.76
CA LEU A 4 17.55 -11.62 7.17
C LEU A 4 18.63 -12.47 6.47
N ASP A 5 19.71 -11.87 5.97
CA ASP A 5 20.89 -12.57 5.44
C ASP A 5 21.68 -13.30 6.54
N GLU A 6 21.53 -12.88 7.79
CA GLU A 6 22.25 -13.41 8.95
C GLU A 6 21.48 -14.51 9.70
N ILE A 7 20.25 -14.81 9.30
CA ILE A 7 19.38 -15.81 9.94
C ILE A 7 18.97 -16.89 8.95
N THR A 8 19.13 -18.13 9.38
CA THR A 8 18.73 -19.30 8.60
C THR A 8 17.23 -19.60 8.74
N ILE A 9 16.71 -20.40 7.81
CA ILE A 9 15.31 -20.87 7.83
C ILE A 9 14.98 -21.57 9.16
N ASP A 10 15.89 -22.42 9.66
CA ASP A 10 15.67 -23.16 10.90
C ASP A 10 15.69 -22.25 12.13
N GLU A 11 16.61 -21.28 12.18
CA GLU A 11 16.69 -20.29 13.26
C GLU A 11 15.42 -19.44 13.33
N PHE A 12 14.95 -18.94 12.19
CA PHE A 12 13.69 -18.19 12.11
C PHE A 12 12.49 -19.05 12.52
N ARG A 13 12.45 -20.32 12.08
CA ARG A 13 11.40 -21.27 12.47
C ARG A 13 11.38 -21.53 13.97
N ILE A 14 12.55 -21.67 14.59
CA ILE A 14 12.69 -21.88 16.04
C ILE A 14 12.23 -20.63 16.79
N ALA A 15 12.75 -19.45 16.41
CA ALA A 15 12.38 -18.19 17.03
C ALA A 15 10.86 -17.94 16.93
N LYS A 16 10.29 -18.05 15.73
CA LYS A 16 8.88 -17.74 15.48
C LYS A 16 7.92 -18.77 16.07
N PHE A 17 8.13 -20.07 15.81
CA PHE A 17 7.12 -21.09 16.10
C PHE A 17 7.34 -21.88 17.39
N LYS A 18 8.58 -21.92 17.90
CA LYS A 18 8.87 -22.54 19.20
C LYS A 18 8.94 -21.52 20.34
N ASN A 19 8.73 -20.24 20.02
CA ASN A 19 8.83 -19.12 20.94
C ASN A 19 10.21 -19.04 21.65
N ASP A 20 11.26 -19.48 20.97
CA ASP A 20 12.61 -19.55 21.54
C ASP A 20 13.38 -18.25 21.24
N ARG A 21 13.56 -17.43 22.26
CA ARG A 21 14.22 -16.12 22.17
C ARG A 21 15.74 -16.20 22.38
N SER A 22 16.33 -17.39 22.49
CA SER A 22 17.78 -17.56 22.57
C SER A 22 18.48 -17.18 21.25
N VAL A 23 17.75 -17.25 20.13
CA VAL A 23 18.27 -17.00 18.79
C VAL A 23 18.08 -15.53 18.36
N VAL A 24 16.91 -14.94 18.67
CA VAL A 24 16.50 -13.59 18.26
C VAL A 24 15.60 -12.99 19.35
N SER A 25 15.77 -11.71 19.66
CA SER A 25 14.87 -11.00 20.58
C SER A 25 13.48 -10.77 19.95
N GLU A 26 12.48 -10.43 20.77
CA GLU A 26 11.11 -10.20 20.30
C GLU A 26 11.01 -9.03 19.30
N ASP A 27 11.73 -7.94 19.55
CA ASP A 27 11.69 -6.77 18.68
C ASP A 27 12.45 -7.01 17.37
N GLU A 28 13.60 -7.69 17.42
CA GLU A 28 14.32 -8.12 16.22
C GLU A 28 13.50 -9.12 15.39
N LEU A 29 12.73 -10.02 16.02
CA LEU A 29 11.87 -10.95 15.31
C LEU A 29 10.78 -10.23 14.51
N LYS A 30 10.19 -9.16 15.07
CA LYS A 30 9.19 -8.35 14.35
C LYS A 30 9.80 -7.66 13.13
N ASP A 31 11.00 -7.11 13.27
CA ASP A 31 11.68 -6.42 12.16
C ASP A 31 12.03 -7.40 11.04
N LEU A 32 12.54 -8.58 11.39
CA LEU A 32 12.82 -9.65 10.42
C LEU A 32 11.56 -10.17 9.74
N GLU A 33 10.44 -10.28 10.46
CA GLU A 33 9.16 -10.65 9.86
C GLU A 33 8.70 -9.63 8.82
N ILE A 34 8.80 -8.33 9.14
CA ILE A 34 8.45 -7.24 8.23
C ILE A 34 9.32 -7.31 6.97
N GLU A 35 10.64 -7.45 7.14
CA GLU A 35 11.59 -7.57 6.03
C GLU A 35 11.28 -8.81 5.17
N TYR A 36 10.90 -9.94 5.80
CA TYR A 36 10.60 -11.18 5.09
C TYR A 36 9.34 -11.05 4.24
N TYR A 37 8.27 -10.48 4.80
CA TYR A 37 7.03 -10.26 4.07
C TYR A 37 7.21 -9.24 2.94
N ASP A 38 8.12 -8.26 3.11
CA ASP A 38 8.44 -7.28 2.06
C ASP A 38 9.16 -7.94 0.89
N ILE A 39 10.29 -8.60 1.17
CA ILE A 39 11.12 -9.24 0.15
C ILE A 39 10.33 -10.35 -0.55
N ALA A 40 9.54 -11.13 0.18
CA ALA A 40 8.73 -12.20 -0.40
C ALA A 40 7.49 -11.68 -1.15
N GLY A 41 7.16 -10.39 -1.04
CA GLY A 41 5.96 -9.79 -1.65
C GLY A 41 4.65 -10.35 -1.09
N LEU A 42 4.65 -10.70 0.19
CA LEU A 42 3.56 -11.38 0.90
C LEU A 42 2.67 -10.43 1.71
N PHE A 43 2.99 -9.13 1.79
CA PHE A 43 2.07 -8.15 2.36
C PHE A 43 0.71 -8.22 1.67
N LYS A 44 -0.36 -8.15 2.46
CA LYS A 44 -1.72 -8.04 1.92
C LYS A 44 -1.79 -6.77 1.07
N THR A 45 -1.78 -6.97 -0.25
CA THR A 45 -1.98 -5.95 -1.27
C THR A 45 -3.21 -5.09 -0.99
N GLU A 46 -4.20 -5.64 -0.28
CA GLU A 46 -5.43 -4.94 0.08
C GLU A 46 -5.27 -3.90 1.21
N ASP A 47 -4.52 -4.17 2.30
CA ASP A 47 -4.30 -3.14 3.35
C ASP A 47 -3.45 -2.00 2.79
N PHE A 48 -2.40 -2.34 2.03
CA PHE A 48 -1.58 -1.34 1.32
C PHE A 48 -2.40 -0.51 0.33
N SER A 49 -3.28 -1.16 -0.46
CA SER A 49 -4.18 -0.46 -1.39
C SER A 49 -5.16 0.45 -0.65
N ARG A 50 -5.75 0.01 0.47
CA ARG A 50 -6.68 0.81 1.27
C ARG A 50 -5.99 2.02 1.90
N VAL A 51 -4.80 1.84 2.48
CA VAL A 51 -3.99 2.94 3.04
C VAL A 51 -3.58 3.93 1.94
N SER A 52 -3.14 3.43 0.78
CA SER A 52 -2.79 4.26 -0.37
C SER A 52 -3.98 5.09 -0.88
N HIS A 53 -5.16 4.49 -0.91
CA HIS A 53 -6.39 5.18 -1.29
C HIS A 53 -6.78 6.28 -0.31
N ILE A 54 -6.71 6.01 1.00
CA ILE A 54 -6.93 7.02 2.06
C ILE A 54 -5.94 8.18 1.91
N ASN A 55 -4.66 7.88 1.67
CA ASN A 55 -3.64 8.90 1.50
C ASN A 55 -3.93 9.78 0.27
N TYR A 56 -4.36 9.19 -0.84
CA TYR A 56 -4.79 9.93 -2.02
C TYR A 56 -5.99 10.85 -1.72
N LEU A 57 -7.04 10.34 -1.07
CA LEU A 57 -8.23 11.13 -0.71
C LEU A 57 -7.90 12.28 0.24
N SER A 58 -7.10 12.01 1.28
CA SER A 58 -6.62 13.02 2.23
C SER A 58 -5.80 14.11 1.54
N THR A 59 -4.85 13.71 0.69
CA THR A 59 -4.01 14.64 -0.07
C THR A 59 -4.86 15.51 -1.00
N ARG A 60 -5.84 14.91 -1.69
CA ARG A 60 -6.78 15.64 -2.55
C ARG A 60 -7.57 16.67 -1.76
N ASN A 61 -8.25 16.27 -0.69
CA ASN A 61 -9.08 17.15 0.13
C ASN A 61 -8.28 18.37 0.61
N ASN A 62 -7.07 18.14 1.14
CA ASN A 62 -6.20 19.21 1.64
C ASN A 62 -5.69 20.11 0.51
N SER A 63 -5.24 19.50 -0.59
CA SER A 63 -4.70 20.20 -1.76
C SER A 63 -5.70 21.13 -2.41
N VAL A 64 -6.93 20.65 -2.63
CA VAL A 64 -7.96 21.44 -3.30
C VAL A 64 -8.47 22.55 -2.39
N GLU A 65 -8.68 22.28 -1.10
CA GLU A 65 -9.11 23.32 -0.17
C GLU A 65 -8.05 24.41 0.01
N PHE A 66 -6.78 24.04 0.13
CA PHE A 66 -5.68 25.00 0.17
C PHE A 66 -5.63 25.86 -1.10
N PHE A 67 -5.76 25.23 -2.27
CA PHE A 67 -5.81 25.95 -3.54
C PHE A 67 -6.97 26.95 -3.59
N CYS A 68 -8.18 26.56 -3.15
CA CYS A 68 -9.34 27.46 -3.12
C CYS A 68 -9.12 28.65 -2.19
N LYS A 69 -8.51 28.45 -1.01
CA LYS A 69 -8.16 29.54 -0.08
C LYS A 69 -7.16 30.49 -0.71
N LEU A 70 -6.07 29.95 -1.28
CA LEU A 70 -5.05 30.74 -1.97
C LEU A 70 -5.65 31.63 -3.07
N GLN A 71 -6.57 31.09 -3.88
CA GLN A 71 -7.22 31.86 -4.94
C GLN A 71 -8.08 33.02 -4.40
N ILE A 72 -8.80 32.79 -3.30
CA ILE A 72 -9.60 33.83 -2.65
C ILE A 72 -8.69 34.92 -2.09
N GLU A 73 -7.63 34.55 -1.38
CA GLU A 73 -6.66 35.49 -0.83
C GLU A 73 -5.97 36.32 -1.92
N PHE A 74 -5.54 35.68 -3.01
CA PHE A 74 -4.95 36.38 -4.16
C PHE A 74 -5.92 37.38 -4.79
N LEU A 75 -7.18 36.98 -4.97
CA LEU A 75 -8.19 37.85 -5.54
C LEU A 75 -8.50 39.03 -4.62
N VAL A 76 -8.50 38.83 -3.31
CA VAL A 76 -8.74 39.89 -2.32
C VAL A 76 -7.59 40.90 -2.34
N GLU A 77 -6.34 40.43 -2.31
CA GLU A 77 -5.15 41.27 -2.18
C GLU A 77 -4.78 41.94 -3.50
N PHE A 78 -4.70 41.16 -4.58
CA PHE A 78 -4.16 41.63 -5.87
C PHE A 78 -5.24 41.92 -6.92
N LYS A 79 -6.52 41.69 -6.59
CA LYS A 79 -7.66 41.83 -7.53
C LYS A 79 -7.59 40.93 -8.77
N VAL A 80 -6.69 39.95 -8.74
CA VAL A 80 -6.49 38.95 -9.80
C VAL A 80 -6.28 37.57 -9.17
N PRO A 81 -6.73 36.50 -9.82
CA PRO A 81 -6.48 35.15 -9.34
C PRO A 81 -5.02 34.72 -9.58
N TYR A 82 -4.57 33.73 -8.82
CA TYR A 82 -3.26 33.11 -9.02
C TYR A 82 -3.32 32.14 -10.21
N SER A 83 -3.16 32.69 -11.41
CA SER A 83 -3.32 31.97 -12.69
C SER A 83 -2.32 30.83 -12.89
N ILE A 84 -1.09 30.96 -12.38
CA ILE A 84 -0.06 29.90 -12.41
C ILE A 84 -0.58 28.62 -11.74
N GLY A 85 -1.42 28.75 -10.72
CA GLY A 85 -2.02 27.61 -10.04
C GLY A 85 -3.12 26.89 -10.82
N PHE A 86 -3.60 27.40 -11.95
CA PHE A 86 -4.75 26.78 -12.63
C PHE A 86 -4.44 25.38 -13.16
N ASP A 87 -3.20 25.11 -13.56
CA ASP A 87 -2.81 23.77 -14.02
C ASP A 87 -2.81 22.74 -12.88
N PHE A 88 -2.56 23.18 -11.64
CA PHE A 88 -2.62 22.30 -10.48
C PHE A 88 -4.00 21.69 -10.29
N ILE A 89 -5.08 22.46 -10.52
CA ILE A 89 -6.43 21.99 -10.26
C ILE A 89 -7.00 21.13 -11.42
N LYS A 90 -6.43 21.24 -12.63
CA LYS A 90 -6.81 20.42 -13.79
C LYS A 90 -6.63 18.93 -13.54
N LYS A 91 -5.60 18.53 -12.80
CA LYS A 91 -5.37 17.11 -12.45
C LYS A 91 -6.50 16.49 -11.61
N PHE A 92 -7.32 17.33 -10.97
CA PHE A 92 -8.49 16.90 -10.21
C PHE A 92 -9.80 17.01 -11.00
N GLY A 93 -9.73 17.39 -12.29
CA GLY A 93 -10.86 17.49 -13.21
C GLY A 93 -11.53 18.87 -13.25
N TYR A 94 -10.89 19.91 -12.73
CA TYR A 94 -11.46 21.27 -12.70
C TYR A 94 -10.77 22.19 -13.70
N ASN A 95 -11.59 22.96 -14.43
CA ASN A 95 -11.13 23.93 -15.40
C ASN A 95 -11.58 25.33 -14.95
N LEU A 96 -10.65 26.12 -14.42
CA LEU A 96 -10.90 27.51 -14.06
C LEU A 96 -10.67 28.42 -15.26
N LYS A 97 -11.48 29.48 -15.33
CA LYS A 97 -11.35 30.56 -16.31
C LYS A 97 -11.41 31.91 -15.61
N TRP A 98 -10.53 32.82 -16.00
CA TRP A 98 -10.53 34.20 -15.56
C TRP A 98 -10.96 35.12 -16.71
N ASN A 99 -12.17 35.69 -16.59
CA ASN A 99 -12.77 36.58 -17.59
C ASN A 99 -12.83 38.04 -17.09
N ASN A 100 -11.91 38.44 -16.18
CA ASN A 100 -11.96 39.73 -15.48
C ASN A 100 -13.24 39.98 -14.67
N ASN A 101 -13.92 38.90 -14.24
CA ASN A 101 -15.12 38.98 -13.42
C ASN A 101 -14.89 38.27 -12.06
N PRO A 102 -14.67 39.02 -10.97
CA PRO A 102 -14.45 38.46 -9.63
C PRO A 102 -15.60 37.59 -9.13
N ILE A 103 -16.85 37.98 -9.40
CA ILE A 103 -18.05 37.27 -8.90
C ILE A 103 -18.17 35.91 -9.59
N GLU A 104 -17.98 35.89 -10.91
CA GLU A 104 -17.98 34.65 -11.69
C GLU A 104 -16.85 33.71 -11.25
N PHE A 105 -15.66 34.25 -11.03
CA PHE A 105 -14.52 33.45 -10.57
C PHE A 105 -14.76 32.84 -9.18
N LEU A 106 -15.26 33.64 -8.22
CA LEU A 106 -15.63 33.14 -6.89
C LEU A 106 -16.72 32.07 -6.96
N SER A 107 -17.68 32.20 -7.88
CA SER A 107 -18.69 31.15 -8.14
C SER A 107 -18.07 29.84 -8.62
N GLN A 108 -17.05 29.90 -9.48
CA GLN A 108 -16.31 28.71 -9.91
C GLN A 108 -15.56 28.04 -8.74
N ILE A 109 -14.90 28.83 -7.87
CA ILE A 109 -14.22 28.32 -6.67
C ILE A 109 -15.22 27.64 -5.71
N GLU A 110 -16.37 28.26 -5.49
CA GLU A 110 -17.41 27.70 -4.63
C GLU A 110 -18.01 26.41 -5.21
N ASN A 111 -18.16 26.32 -6.53
CA ASN A 111 -18.58 25.08 -7.20
C ASN A 111 -17.56 23.94 -6.99
N ILE A 112 -16.26 24.24 -7.04
CA ILE A 112 -15.21 23.26 -6.72
C ILE A 112 -15.38 22.76 -5.29
N ARG A 113 -15.49 23.67 -4.31
CA ARG A 113 -15.69 23.31 -2.90
C ARG A 113 -16.91 22.41 -2.68
N ARG A 114 -18.04 22.73 -3.31
CA ARG A 114 -19.26 21.92 -3.22
C ARG A 114 -19.06 20.52 -3.78
N LYS A 115 -18.38 20.40 -4.93
CA LYS A 115 -18.09 19.11 -5.56
C LYS A 115 -17.10 18.28 -4.76
N GLU A 116 -16.19 18.91 -4.03
CA GLU A 116 -15.20 18.21 -3.20
C GLU A 116 -15.76 17.67 -1.88
N LYS A 117 -16.89 18.18 -1.38
CA LYS A 117 -17.53 17.65 -0.15
C LYS A 117 -17.73 16.14 -0.18
N LYS A 118 -18.02 15.55 -1.35
CA LYS A 118 -18.18 14.09 -1.48
C LYS A 118 -16.90 13.31 -1.14
N PHE A 119 -15.72 13.87 -1.37
CA PHE A 119 -14.44 13.21 -1.08
C PHE A 119 -14.08 13.27 0.40
N ILE A 120 -14.70 14.17 1.18
CA ILE A 120 -14.63 14.15 2.65
C ILE A 120 -15.37 12.92 3.17
N ASN A 121 -16.61 12.72 2.72
CA ASN A 121 -17.39 11.53 3.10
C ASN A 121 -16.69 10.23 2.65
N GLN A 122 -16.15 10.20 1.42
CA GLN A 122 -15.38 9.04 0.95
C GLN A 122 -14.13 8.77 1.79
N LEU A 123 -13.48 9.81 2.32
CA LEU A 123 -12.32 9.64 3.20
C LEU A 123 -12.76 9.04 4.54
N GLU A 124 -13.84 9.54 5.14
CA GLU A 124 -14.41 8.99 6.37
C GLU A 124 -14.85 7.54 6.19
N ASP A 125 -15.54 7.24 5.10
CA ASP A 125 -15.95 5.89 4.73
C ASP A 125 -14.74 4.98 4.52
N ALA A 126 -13.69 5.43 3.81
CA ALA A 126 -12.48 4.63 3.58
C ALA A 126 -11.70 4.37 4.88
N ILE A 127 -11.64 5.34 5.80
CA ILE A 127 -11.03 5.16 7.13
C ILE A 127 -11.84 4.15 7.94
N LYS A 128 -13.16 4.26 7.91
CA LYS A 128 -14.05 3.32 8.58
C LYS A 128 -13.91 1.91 7.98
N GLU A 129 -13.91 1.78 6.66
CA GLU A 129 -13.69 0.52 5.97
C GLU A 129 -12.31 -0.08 6.28
N LEU A 130 -11.27 0.73 6.43
CA LEU A 130 -9.96 0.24 6.87
C LEU A 130 -10.01 -0.22 8.34
N GLY A 131 -10.72 0.51 9.20
CA GLY A 131 -10.96 0.13 10.58
C GLY A 131 -11.72 -1.20 10.68
N ASP A 132 -12.85 -1.31 9.98
CA ASP A 132 -13.66 -2.51 9.85
C ASP A 132 -12.86 -3.63 9.21
N TYR A 133 -12.06 -3.34 8.18
CA TYR A 133 -11.15 -4.31 7.56
C TYR A 133 -10.15 -4.79 8.58
N ARG A 134 -9.53 -3.94 9.40
CA ARG A 134 -8.54 -4.36 10.41
C ARG A 134 -9.18 -5.11 11.59
N LEU A 135 -10.38 -4.71 12.02
CA LEU A 135 -11.15 -5.36 13.08
C LEU A 135 -11.70 -6.72 12.64
N ASN A 136 -12.24 -6.81 11.41
CA ASN A 136 -12.72 -8.05 10.81
C ASN A 136 -11.56 -8.90 10.27
N SER A 137 -10.42 -8.29 9.91
CA SER A 137 -9.14 -8.96 9.73
C SER A 137 -8.53 -9.41 11.06
N GLY A 138 -9.12 -9.06 12.20
CA GLY A 138 -8.92 -9.79 13.45
C GLY A 138 -9.50 -11.22 13.40
N LYS A 139 -10.37 -11.51 12.41
CA LYS A 139 -10.85 -12.86 12.05
C LYS A 139 -10.34 -13.36 10.70
N GLY A 140 -9.81 -12.47 9.86
CA GLY A 140 -9.02 -12.78 8.66
C GLY A 140 -7.63 -12.18 8.81
N GLY A 141 -6.81 -12.78 9.67
CA GLY A 141 -5.55 -12.25 10.19
C GLY A 141 -4.62 -11.62 9.15
N LYS A 142 -3.58 -10.91 9.61
CA LYS A 142 -2.24 -11.37 9.21
C LYS A 142 -2.38 -12.89 9.23
N GLU A 143 -2.37 -13.61 8.11
CA GLU A 143 -2.33 -15.06 8.25
C GLU A 143 -1.06 -15.26 9.06
N GLU A 144 -1.22 -15.52 10.36
CA GLU A 144 -0.14 -15.82 11.24
C GLU A 144 0.39 -17.07 10.58
N VAL A 145 1.48 -16.90 9.83
CA VAL A 145 2.00 -17.94 8.95
C VAL A 145 2.12 -19.13 9.85
N THR A 146 1.21 -20.09 9.73
CA THR A 146 1.18 -21.19 10.68
C THR A 146 2.42 -22.01 10.39
N ILE A 147 2.92 -22.75 11.37
CA ILE A 147 4.00 -23.69 11.08
C ILE A 147 3.64 -24.60 9.90
N ALA A 148 2.35 -24.97 9.76
CA ALA A 148 1.84 -25.74 8.64
C ALA A 148 1.94 -24.98 7.30
N SER A 149 1.50 -23.72 7.22
CA SER A 149 1.60 -22.95 5.97
C SER A 149 3.05 -22.65 5.60
N PHE A 150 3.91 -22.35 6.58
CA PHE A 150 5.35 -22.17 6.38
C PHE A 150 5.97 -23.43 5.77
N LEU A 151 5.73 -24.60 6.39
CA LEU A 151 6.25 -25.88 5.89
C LEU A 151 5.69 -26.22 4.52
N ASN A 152 4.41 -25.96 4.25
CA ASN A 152 3.81 -26.17 2.94
C ASN A 152 4.47 -25.30 1.86
N THR A 153 4.81 -24.05 2.17
CA THR A 153 5.59 -23.20 1.27
C THR A 153 6.96 -23.83 0.97
N LEU A 154 7.69 -24.29 2.00
CA LEU A 154 8.98 -24.96 1.79
C LEU A 154 8.84 -26.23 0.92
N PHE A 155 7.82 -27.07 1.19
CA PHE A 155 7.56 -28.27 0.40
C PHE A 155 7.20 -27.94 -1.04
N TYR A 156 6.40 -26.90 -1.25
CA TYR A 156 6.00 -26.45 -2.58
C TYR A 156 7.21 -25.95 -3.39
N LEU A 157 8.07 -25.11 -2.80
CA LEU A 157 9.29 -24.62 -3.47
C LEU A 157 10.20 -25.78 -3.91
N ARG A 158 10.34 -26.82 -3.06
CA ARG A 158 11.08 -28.04 -3.42
C ARG A 158 10.44 -28.81 -4.57
N LYS A 159 9.10 -28.89 -4.61
CA LYS A 159 8.37 -29.50 -5.74
C LYS A 159 8.55 -28.71 -7.04
N CYS A 160 8.71 -27.39 -6.95
CA CYS A 160 9.05 -26.52 -8.08
C CYS A 160 10.51 -26.64 -8.53
N GLY A 161 11.32 -27.51 -7.89
CA GLY A 161 12.71 -27.77 -8.27
C GLY A 161 13.73 -26.87 -7.60
N LEU A 162 13.32 -26.00 -6.67
CA LEU A 162 14.24 -25.16 -5.89
C LEU A 162 14.89 -26.00 -4.78
N GLN A 163 16.22 -25.92 -4.67
CA GLN A 163 17.00 -26.63 -3.66
C GLN A 163 17.51 -25.64 -2.62
N PHE A 164 17.30 -25.96 -1.35
CA PHE A 164 17.78 -25.18 -0.20
C PHE A 164 17.92 -26.09 1.02
N ASP A 165 18.89 -25.78 1.89
CA ASP A 165 19.09 -26.45 3.18
C ASP A 165 18.67 -25.51 4.31
N ASN A 166 17.79 -25.97 5.20
CA ASN A 166 17.19 -25.12 6.22
C ASN A 166 18.21 -24.55 7.22
N LYS A 167 19.37 -25.20 7.35
CA LYS A 167 20.44 -24.81 8.28
C LYS A 167 21.48 -23.88 7.67
N SER A 168 21.49 -23.69 6.36
CA SER A 168 22.50 -22.88 5.66
C SER A 168 21.90 -21.80 4.77
N THR A 169 20.67 -22.00 4.28
CA THR A 169 19.95 -21.00 3.48
C THR A 169 19.40 -19.92 4.39
N SER A 170 19.67 -18.66 4.03
CA SER A 170 19.17 -17.51 4.77
C SER A 170 17.69 -17.28 4.53
N MET A 171 17.03 -16.56 5.44
CA MET A 171 15.64 -16.18 5.25
C MET A 171 15.46 -15.16 4.12
N GLU A 172 16.47 -14.36 3.82
CA GLU A 172 16.46 -13.47 2.65
C GLU A 172 16.46 -14.28 1.34
N GLU A 173 17.33 -15.29 1.23
CA GLU A 173 17.35 -16.18 0.06
C GLU A 173 16.01 -16.89 -0.13
N LEU A 174 15.43 -17.39 0.97
CA LEU A 174 14.10 -18.01 0.94
C LEU A 174 13.03 -17.01 0.46
N ALA A 175 13.05 -15.77 0.93
CA ALA A 175 12.09 -14.75 0.54
C ALA A 175 12.16 -14.45 -0.97
N TYR A 176 13.37 -14.35 -1.54
CA TYR A 176 13.55 -14.21 -2.98
C TYR A 176 13.06 -15.43 -3.77
N MET A 177 13.29 -16.65 -3.27
CA MET A 177 12.75 -17.87 -3.89
C MET A 177 11.23 -17.85 -3.95
N ILE A 178 10.57 -17.42 -2.87
CA ILE A 178 9.11 -17.27 -2.81
C ILE A 178 8.64 -16.22 -3.83
N LYS A 179 9.24 -15.03 -3.82
CA LYS A 179 8.88 -13.96 -4.76
C LYS A 179 9.04 -14.41 -6.21
N TYR A 180 10.17 -15.04 -6.53
CA TYR A 180 10.43 -15.58 -7.87
C TYR A 180 9.33 -16.56 -8.30
N GLN A 181 8.96 -17.50 -7.43
CA GLN A 181 7.92 -18.48 -7.76
C GLN A 181 6.53 -17.83 -7.95
N ILE A 182 6.18 -16.83 -7.13
CA ILE A 182 4.95 -16.05 -7.29
C ILE A 182 4.92 -15.36 -8.67
N GLU A 183 6.04 -14.77 -9.09
CA GLU A 183 6.15 -14.10 -10.38
C GLU A 183 6.06 -15.08 -11.56
N GLN A 184 6.64 -16.28 -11.46
CA GLN A 184 6.50 -17.32 -12.49
C GLN A 184 5.06 -17.79 -12.63
N ASN A 185 4.38 -18.07 -11.51
CA ASN A 185 2.98 -18.50 -11.51
C ASN A 185 2.08 -17.45 -12.21
N LYS A 186 2.28 -16.16 -11.91
CA LYS A 186 1.54 -15.06 -12.59
C LYS A 186 1.78 -15.03 -14.10
N LYS A 187 3.02 -15.27 -14.55
CA LYS A 187 3.35 -15.31 -15.99
C LYS A 187 2.68 -16.49 -16.68
N ASP A 188 2.64 -17.65 -16.03
CA ASP A 188 2.02 -18.84 -16.60
C ASP A 188 0.49 -18.73 -16.63
N GLU A 189 -0.13 -18.14 -15.61
CA GLU A 189 -1.56 -17.79 -15.62
C GLU A 189 -1.90 -16.82 -16.75
N ALA A 190 -1.10 -15.77 -16.95
CA ALA A 190 -1.29 -14.82 -18.04
C ALA A 190 -1.19 -15.49 -19.43
N LYS A 191 -0.25 -16.43 -19.62
CA LYS A 191 -0.16 -17.23 -20.85
C LYS A 191 -1.40 -18.09 -21.06
N ILE A 192 -1.86 -18.81 -20.03
CA ILE A 192 -3.05 -19.65 -20.10
C ILE A 192 -4.28 -18.82 -20.48
N GLN A 193 -4.44 -17.63 -19.89
CA GLN A 193 -5.55 -16.72 -20.21
C GLN A 193 -5.48 -16.19 -21.65
N SER A 194 -4.27 -15.92 -22.16
CA SER A 194 -4.07 -15.48 -23.55
C SER A 194 -4.41 -16.56 -24.59
N ILE A 195 -4.27 -17.84 -24.22
CA ILE A 195 -4.64 -18.98 -25.07
C ILE A 195 -6.16 -19.19 -25.08
N LYS A 196 -6.84 -18.97 -23.95
CA LYS A 196 -8.31 -19.11 -23.84
C LYS A 196 -9.10 -18.01 -24.55
N ASN A 197 -8.50 -16.85 -24.79
CA ASN A 197 -9.13 -15.70 -25.44
C ASN A 197 -8.83 -15.62 -26.96
N ARG A 198 -8.23 -16.66 -27.54
CA ARG A 198 -8.08 -16.87 -28.98
C ARG A 198 -9.04 -17.96 -29.43
#